data_AF-A0AAP2ZAQ0-F1
#
_entry.id   AF-A0AAP2ZAQ0-F1
#
_cell.length_a   1.000
_cell.length_b   1.000
_cell.length_c   1.000
_cell.angle_alpha   90.00
_cell.angle_beta   90.00
_cell.angle_gamma   90.00
#
_symmetry.space_group_name_H-M   'P 1'
#
loop_
_entity.id
_entity.type
_entity.pdbx_description
1 polymer ?
#
loop_
_entity_poly.entity_id
_entity_poly.type
_entity_poly.pdbx_seq_one_letter_code
_entity_poly.pdbx_strand_id
1 'polypeptide(L)'
;MDKGETIKIAKQAGIPTPKTWFPENESTEDIRNQVNYPILIRPRKSSGSRGIKFVNSQSEFDEKYNEVLKQYGTPIVQEYIEKTGYTTACLLFSRDNQVVGEFSYERVKEYPLSGGPTVVGISTNDEEAKSYAKTLLGQLDWTGPAEVEFILDQNGTPKLLEVNPRFWMPLQLAISAGVDFPNLIAKLASDNDLNPVSKYELRIKYRWVLPNEILWALNSQSFLQSFHDLLQFNSESECYGSLSKRDPEPALGTLAQSLRFVTDPEKRQMIFQRGWHS
;
A
#
# COMPACT_ATOMS: atom_id res chain seq x y z
N MET A 1 1.38 10.51 -8.00
CA MET A 1 2.65 11.11 -7.58
C MET A 1 3.81 10.37 -8.25
N ASP A 2 4.96 11.01 -8.41
CA ASP A 2 6.15 10.39 -9.01
C ASP A 2 7.00 9.67 -7.94
N LYS A 3 7.14 8.35 -8.04
CA LYS A 3 7.88 7.53 -7.07
C LYS A 3 9.36 7.93 -6.97
N GLY A 4 9.98 8.29 -8.09
CA GLY A 4 11.38 8.67 -8.11
C GLY A 4 11.65 9.95 -7.32
N GLU A 5 10.83 10.98 -7.54
CA GLU A 5 10.95 12.24 -6.80
C GLU A 5 10.65 12.07 -5.31
N THR A 6 9.64 11.25 -4.98
CA THR A 6 9.29 10.96 -3.59
C THR A 6 10.45 10.32 -2.83
N ILE A 7 11.15 9.36 -3.45
CA ILE A 7 12.33 8.71 -2.86
C ILE A 7 13.49 9.69 -2.69
N LYS A 8 13.72 10.61 -3.64
CA LYS A 8 14.77 11.63 -3.52
C LYS A 8 14.52 12.54 -2.32
N ILE A 9 13.29 13.04 -2.17
CA ILE A 9 12.89 13.92 -1.07
C ILE A 9 12.98 13.17 0.26
N ALA A 10 12.49 11.93 0.33
CA ALA A 10 12.60 11.10 1.52
C ALA A 10 14.06 10.89 1.96
N LYS A 11 14.97 10.61 1.01
CA LYS A 11 16.41 10.49 1.31
C LYS A 11 17.00 11.78 1.86
N GLN A 12 16.65 12.94 1.27
CA GLN A 12 17.09 14.25 1.77
C GLN A 12 16.56 14.53 3.18
N ALA A 13 15.37 14.03 3.50
CA ALA A 13 14.75 14.13 4.82
C ALA A 13 15.31 13.11 5.85
N GLY A 14 16.27 12.26 5.48
CA GLY A 14 16.81 11.22 6.35
C GLY A 14 15.87 10.03 6.60
N ILE A 15 14.81 9.89 5.78
CA ILE A 15 13.85 8.79 5.90
C ILE A 15 14.44 7.54 5.22
N PRO A 16 14.45 6.38 5.89
CA PRO A 16 14.93 5.14 5.28
C PRO A 16 14.16 4.82 4.00
N THR A 17 14.89 4.48 2.94
CA THR A 17 14.34 4.05 1.66
C THR A 17 15.10 2.82 1.17
N PRO A 18 14.50 1.96 0.33
CA PRO A 18 15.28 0.96 -0.37
C PRO A 18 16.34 1.64 -1.24
N LYS A 19 17.55 1.07 -1.34
CA LYS A 19 18.58 1.51 -2.28
C LYS A 19 17.97 1.61 -3.67
N THR A 20 18.10 2.79 -4.27
CA THR A 20 17.41 3.16 -5.50
C THR A 20 18.41 3.86 -6.41
N TRP A 21 18.48 3.39 -7.65
CA TRP A 21 19.27 3.94 -8.74
C TRP A 21 18.33 4.62 -9.74
N PHE A 22 18.84 5.69 -10.36
CA PHE A 22 18.06 6.57 -11.23
C PHE A 22 18.68 6.59 -12.62
N PRO A 23 18.16 5.82 -13.58
CA PRO A 23 18.65 5.76 -14.97
C PRO A 23 18.62 7.09 -15.74
N GLU A 24 18.02 8.14 -15.17
CA GLU A 24 18.09 9.50 -15.70
C GLU A 24 19.40 10.23 -15.36
N ASN A 25 20.14 9.74 -14.36
CA ASN A 25 21.38 10.33 -13.85
C ASN A 25 22.59 9.41 -14.02
N GLU A 26 22.37 8.14 -14.34
CA GLU A 26 23.39 7.10 -14.40
C GLU A 26 23.08 6.15 -15.56
N SER A 27 24.11 5.63 -16.24
CA SER A 27 23.89 4.70 -17.35
C SER A 27 23.32 3.37 -16.85
N THR A 28 22.49 2.71 -17.67
CA THR A 28 21.95 1.40 -17.32
C THR A 28 23.04 0.33 -17.19
N GLU A 29 24.15 0.49 -17.92
CA GLU A 29 25.31 -0.40 -17.82
C GLU A 29 25.98 -0.30 -16.45
N ASP A 30 26.19 0.92 -15.94
CA ASP A 30 26.79 1.15 -14.62
C ASP A 30 25.88 0.60 -13.52
N ILE A 31 24.58 0.90 -13.58
CA ILE A 31 23.59 0.39 -12.62
C ILE A 31 23.62 -1.14 -12.60
N ARG A 32 23.59 -1.77 -13.79
CA ARG A 32 23.62 -3.23 -13.95
C ARG A 32 24.86 -3.86 -13.33
N ASN A 33 26.01 -3.18 -13.36
CA ASN A 33 27.26 -3.68 -12.81
C ASN A 33 27.41 -3.43 -11.29
N GLN A 34 26.63 -2.51 -10.71
CA GLN A 34 26.72 -2.12 -9.29
C GLN A 34 25.65 -2.76 -8.39
N VAL A 35 24.54 -3.24 -8.97
CA VAL A 35 23.42 -3.77 -8.21
C VAL A 35 23.70 -5.17 -7.67
N ASN A 36 23.17 -5.46 -6.49
CA ASN A 36 23.06 -6.83 -5.98
C ASN A 36 21.66 -7.34 -6.30
N TYR A 37 21.59 -8.48 -6.98
CA TYR A 37 20.32 -9.12 -7.30
C TYR A 37 19.78 -9.93 -6.09
N PRO A 38 18.45 -10.06 -5.94
CA PRO A 38 17.42 -9.56 -6.85
C PRO A 38 17.13 -8.05 -6.71
N ILE A 39 16.61 -7.45 -7.79
CA ILE A 39 16.18 -6.05 -7.83
C ILE A 39 14.77 -5.92 -8.43
N LEU A 40 14.18 -4.74 -8.25
CA LEU A 40 12.93 -4.32 -8.86
C LEU A 40 13.17 -3.19 -9.86
N ILE A 41 12.61 -3.32 -11.06
CA ILE A 41 12.47 -2.23 -12.03
C ILE A 41 11.03 -1.74 -11.92
N ARG A 42 10.84 -0.46 -11.53
CA ARG A 42 9.52 0.09 -11.19
C ARG A 42 9.21 1.32 -12.05
N PRO A 43 8.00 1.41 -12.66
CA PRO A 43 7.54 2.65 -13.27
C PRO A 43 7.51 3.79 -12.24
N ARG A 44 7.88 5.00 -12.65
CA ARG A 44 7.80 6.19 -11.78
C ARG A 44 6.36 6.58 -11.46
N LYS A 45 5.45 6.40 -12.42
CA LYS A 45 4.02 6.71 -12.31
C LYS A 45 3.19 5.47 -12.64
N SER A 46 2.85 4.70 -11.63
CA SER A 46 1.90 3.58 -11.72
C SER A 46 1.25 3.34 -10.36
N SER A 47 0.25 2.47 -10.30
CA SER A 47 -0.42 2.07 -9.04
C SER A 47 -0.79 0.60 -9.05
N GLY A 48 -0.93 0.01 -7.86
CA GLY A 48 -1.32 -1.40 -7.68
C GLY A 48 -0.32 -2.38 -8.30
N SER A 49 0.98 -2.11 -8.10
CA SER A 49 2.08 -2.99 -8.52
C SER A 49 2.21 -3.23 -10.03
N ARG A 50 1.49 -2.45 -10.86
CA ARG A 50 1.54 -2.55 -12.32
C ARG A 50 2.87 -2.08 -12.89
N GLY A 51 3.38 -2.88 -13.83
CA GLY A 51 4.63 -2.60 -14.56
C GLY A 51 5.89 -2.87 -13.74
N ILE A 52 5.78 -3.32 -12.49
CA ILE A 52 6.95 -3.70 -11.70
C ILE A 52 7.49 -5.03 -12.23
N LYS A 53 8.80 -5.08 -12.47
CA LYS A 53 9.52 -6.29 -12.89
C LYS A 53 10.53 -6.68 -11.83
N PHE A 54 10.42 -7.92 -11.36
CA PHE A 54 11.42 -8.56 -10.51
C PHE A 54 12.53 -9.13 -11.38
N VAL A 55 13.79 -8.86 -11.04
CA VAL A 55 14.97 -9.24 -11.83
C VAL A 55 15.88 -10.05 -10.93
N ASN A 56 16.08 -11.33 -11.24
CA ASN A 56 16.88 -12.25 -10.41
C ASN A 56 18.37 -12.23 -10.76
N SER A 57 18.72 -11.76 -11.95
CA SER A 57 20.07 -11.88 -12.49
C SER A 57 20.41 -10.79 -13.48
N GLN A 58 21.71 -10.61 -13.72
CA GLN A 58 22.22 -9.64 -14.68
C GLN A 58 21.71 -9.89 -16.11
N SER A 59 21.54 -11.15 -16.51
CA SER A 59 21.04 -11.52 -17.84
C SER A 59 19.60 -11.10 -18.10
N GLU A 60 18.78 -10.93 -17.07
CA GLU A 60 17.38 -10.51 -17.20
C GLU A 60 17.20 -8.99 -17.23
N PHE A 61 18.24 -8.23 -16.87
CA PHE A 61 18.12 -6.79 -16.62
C PHE A 61 17.68 -6.03 -17.87
N ASP A 62 18.40 -6.20 -18.98
CA ASP A 62 18.18 -5.39 -20.19
C ASP A 62 16.80 -5.66 -20.80
N GLU A 63 16.37 -6.93 -20.84
CA GLU A 63 15.03 -7.31 -21.32
C GLU A 63 13.93 -6.64 -20.47
N LYS A 64 13.95 -6.87 -19.16
CA LYS A 64 12.92 -6.36 -18.24
C LYS A 64 12.94 -4.83 -18.14
N TYR A 65 14.12 -4.22 -18.22
CA TYR A 65 14.26 -2.77 -18.26
C TYR A 65 13.60 -2.18 -19.50
N ASN A 66 13.92 -2.73 -20.67
CA ASN A 66 13.38 -2.25 -21.95
C ASN A 66 11.86 -2.44 -22.06
N GLU A 67 11.31 -3.51 -21.49
CA GLU A 67 9.85 -3.68 -21.38
C GLU A 67 9.19 -2.54 -20.60
N VAL A 68 9.72 -2.21 -19.41
CA VAL A 68 9.16 -1.14 -18.58
C VAL A 68 9.36 0.22 -19.24
N LEU A 69 10.55 0.46 -19.82
CA LEU A 69 10.86 1.69 -20.55
C LEU A 69 9.88 1.94 -21.69
N LYS A 70 9.63 0.92 -22.51
CA LYS A 70 8.72 1.00 -23.67
C LYS A 70 7.28 1.31 -23.26
N GLN A 71 6.82 0.76 -22.13
CA GLN A 71 5.42 0.87 -21.72
C GLN A 71 5.15 2.09 -20.81
N TYR A 72 6.10 2.48 -19.97
CA TYR A 72 5.89 3.48 -18.90
C TYR A 72 6.88 4.65 -18.93
N GLY A 73 7.85 4.66 -19.85
CA GLY A 73 8.97 5.60 -19.85
C GLY A 73 10.04 5.22 -18.83
N THR A 74 11.02 6.12 -18.62
CA THR A 74 12.21 5.86 -17.78
C THR A 74 11.82 5.40 -16.36
N PRO A 75 12.12 4.14 -15.98
CA PRO A 75 11.78 3.62 -14.65
C PRO A 75 12.84 3.97 -13.61
N ILE A 76 12.58 3.64 -12.35
CA ILE A 76 13.60 3.53 -11.31
C ILE A 76 14.04 2.07 -11.16
N VAL A 77 15.28 1.87 -10.75
CA VAL A 77 15.81 0.56 -10.34
C VAL A 77 15.97 0.57 -8.83
N GLN A 78 15.52 -0.45 -8.13
CA GLN A 78 15.45 -0.46 -6.67
C GLN A 78 15.84 -1.83 -6.12
N GLU A 79 16.52 -1.87 -4.98
CA GLU A 79 16.82 -3.13 -4.29
C GLU A 79 15.52 -3.85 -3.94
N TYR A 80 15.54 -5.18 -4.01
CA TYR A 80 14.46 -5.96 -3.45
C TYR A 80 14.65 -6.10 -1.94
N ILE A 81 13.60 -5.79 -1.18
CA ILE A 81 13.60 -5.99 0.27
C ILE A 81 12.87 -7.30 0.57
N GLU A 82 13.60 -8.26 1.14
CA GLU A 82 13.00 -9.40 1.82
C GLU A 82 12.26 -8.89 3.05
N LYS A 83 10.95 -8.71 2.91
CA LYS A 83 10.12 -8.07 3.92
C LYS A 83 9.77 -9.00 5.08
N THR A 84 9.68 -8.43 6.27
CA THR A 84 9.04 -9.07 7.45
C THR A 84 7.58 -8.63 7.61
N GLY A 85 7.17 -7.55 6.96
CA GLY A 85 5.81 -7.03 6.97
C GLY A 85 5.69 -5.67 6.31
N TYR A 86 4.55 -5.02 6.51
CA TYR A 86 4.35 -3.61 6.18
C TYR A 86 3.69 -2.88 7.33
N THR A 87 4.06 -1.62 7.48
CA THR A 87 3.38 -0.65 8.33
C THR A 87 2.95 0.52 7.46
N THR A 88 1.85 1.16 7.82
CA THR A 88 1.25 2.23 7.03
C THR A 88 0.84 3.37 7.94
N ALA A 89 1.23 4.58 7.58
CA ALA A 89 0.82 5.82 8.22
C ALA A 89 -0.22 6.55 7.36
N CYS A 90 -1.28 6.99 8.01
CA CYS A 90 -2.45 7.59 7.40
C CYS A 90 -2.66 8.96 8.02
N LEU A 91 -2.49 10.02 7.22
CA LEU A 91 -2.46 11.39 7.71
C LEU A 91 -3.44 12.26 6.95
N LEU A 92 -3.98 13.27 7.63
CA LEU A 92 -4.76 14.36 7.05
C LEU A 92 -4.12 15.69 7.45
N PHE A 93 -3.66 16.43 6.45
CA PHE A 93 -3.09 17.76 6.63
C PHE A 93 -4.11 18.85 6.34
N SER A 94 -4.13 19.89 7.18
CA SER A 94 -4.83 21.15 6.90
C SER A 94 -4.03 22.01 5.90
N ARG A 95 -4.62 23.13 5.48
CA ARG A 95 -3.94 24.13 4.61
C ARG A 95 -2.75 24.80 5.30
N ASP A 96 -2.74 24.83 6.64
CA ASP A 96 -1.67 25.44 7.45
C ASP A 96 -0.57 24.43 7.83
N ASN A 97 -0.45 23.36 7.05
CA ASN A 97 0.52 22.28 7.25
C ASN A 97 0.41 21.61 8.65
N GLN A 98 -0.80 21.58 9.22
CA GLN A 98 -1.06 20.91 10.51
C GLN A 98 -1.68 19.53 10.30
N VAL A 99 -1.20 18.53 11.04
CA VAL A 99 -1.79 17.20 11.05
C VAL A 99 -3.04 17.22 11.92
N VAL A 100 -4.20 16.95 11.31
CA VAL A 100 -5.50 16.97 12.00
C VAL A 100 -6.12 15.58 12.17
N GLY A 101 -5.59 14.59 11.46
CA GLY A 101 -5.95 13.19 11.62
C GLY A 101 -4.71 12.33 11.46
N GLU A 102 -4.49 11.42 12.41
CA GLU A 102 -3.34 10.53 12.44
C GLU A 102 -3.78 9.11 12.79
N PHE A 103 -3.37 8.14 11.97
CA PHE A 103 -3.69 6.73 12.14
C PHE A 103 -2.55 5.87 11.59
N SER A 104 -2.35 4.67 12.13
CA SER A 104 -1.47 3.67 11.53
C SER A 104 -2.03 2.27 11.63
N TYR A 105 -1.64 1.41 10.69
CA TYR A 105 -2.01 0.01 10.69
C TYR A 105 -0.91 -0.87 10.08
N GLU A 106 -0.88 -2.14 10.47
CA GLU A 106 -0.06 -3.17 9.85
C GLU A 106 -0.86 -3.96 8.81
N ARG A 107 -0.19 -4.35 7.72
CA ARG A 107 -0.79 -5.22 6.69
C ARG A 107 -0.51 -6.68 7.04
N VAL A 108 -1.55 -7.40 7.44
CA VAL A 108 -1.47 -8.83 7.80
C VAL A 108 -1.61 -9.73 6.58
N LYS A 109 -2.54 -9.39 5.68
CA LYS A 109 -2.75 -10.12 4.42
C LYS A 109 -2.77 -9.15 3.25
N GLU A 110 -2.18 -9.57 2.13
CA GLU A 110 -2.13 -8.81 0.88
C GLU A 110 -2.47 -9.70 -0.31
N TYR A 111 -3.16 -9.16 -1.31
CA TYR A 111 -3.43 -9.89 -2.55
C TYR A 111 -3.30 -8.98 -3.77
N PRO A 112 -2.46 -9.30 -4.76
CA PRO A 112 -1.59 -10.49 -4.85
C PRO A 112 -0.51 -10.59 -3.76
N LEU A 113 0.02 -11.79 -3.55
CA LEU A 113 1.07 -12.06 -2.54
C LEU A 113 2.40 -11.36 -2.84
N SER A 114 2.62 -10.95 -4.08
CA SER A 114 3.80 -10.20 -4.50
C SER A 114 3.69 -8.68 -4.26
N GLY A 115 2.83 -8.23 -3.34
CA GLY A 115 2.71 -6.81 -2.99
C GLY A 115 1.43 -6.15 -3.51
N GLY A 116 0.27 -6.75 -3.24
CA GLY A 116 -1.04 -6.17 -3.50
C GLY A 116 -1.56 -5.26 -2.38
N PRO A 117 -2.76 -4.69 -2.54
CA PRO A 117 -3.42 -3.93 -1.48
C PRO A 117 -3.67 -4.76 -0.22
N THR A 118 -3.88 -4.06 0.90
CA THR A 118 -4.30 -4.63 2.18
C THR A 118 -5.63 -5.38 2.04
N VAL A 119 -5.60 -6.67 2.38
CA VAL A 119 -6.77 -7.55 2.46
C VAL A 119 -7.21 -7.70 3.91
N VAL A 120 -6.26 -7.90 4.80
CA VAL A 120 -6.48 -7.84 6.25
C VAL A 120 -5.45 -6.89 6.83
N GLY A 121 -5.93 -5.94 7.63
CA GLY A 121 -5.10 -4.97 8.34
C GLY A 121 -5.47 -4.90 9.80
N ILE A 122 -4.53 -4.51 10.66
CA ILE A 122 -4.76 -4.33 12.09
C ILE A 122 -4.30 -2.94 12.49
N SER A 123 -5.13 -2.20 13.22
CA SER A 123 -4.76 -0.88 13.73
C SER A 123 -3.61 -1.00 14.75
N THR A 124 -2.56 -0.21 14.56
CA THR A 124 -1.33 -0.18 15.38
C THR A 124 -0.98 1.27 15.75
N ASN A 125 0.01 1.47 16.62
CA ASN A 125 0.58 2.79 16.89
C ASN A 125 2.06 2.81 16.50
N ASP A 126 2.33 2.83 15.20
CA ASP A 126 3.70 2.91 14.68
C ASP A 126 4.16 4.37 14.65
N GLU A 127 4.76 4.82 15.75
CA GLU A 127 5.18 6.20 15.91
C GLU A 127 6.31 6.59 14.94
N GLU A 128 7.17 5.63 14.58
CA GLU A 128 8.27 5.86 13.65
C GLU A 128 7.74 6.09 12.23
N ALA A 129 6.89 5.20 11.72
CA ALA A 129 6.26 5.35 10.40
C ALA A 129 5.46 6.66 10.30
N LYS A 130 4.72 7.02 11.36
CA LYS A 130 3.96 8.27 11.41
C LYS A 130 4.88 9.49 11.46
N SER A 131 6.00 9.43 12.17
CA SER A 131 7.01 10.49 12.20
C SER A 131 7.64 10.72 10.82
N TYR A 132 8.05 9.65 10.14
CA TYR A 132 8.56 9.72 8.77
C TYR A 132 7.52 10.28 7.80
N ALA A 133 6.28 9.83 7.87
CA ALA A 133 5.20 10.33 7.03
C ALA A 133 4.92 11.83 7.26
N LYS A 134 4.89 12.28 8.52
CA LYS A 134 4.74 13.70 8.88
C LYS A 134 5.87 14.55 8.32
N THR A 135 7.11 14.07 8.46
CA THR A 135 8.30 14.77 7.95
C THR A 135 8.26 14.89 6.43
N LEU A 136 7.97 13.78 5.72
CA LEU A 136 7.91 13.77 4.26
C LEU A 136 6.81 14.68 3.71
N LEU A 137 5.59 14.53 4.23
CA LEU A 137 4.44 15.31 3.75
C LEU A 137 4.54 16.79 4.14
N GLY A 138 5.14 17.08 5.30
CA GLY A 138 5.42 18.45 5.73
C GLY A 138 6.38 19.19 4.79
N GLN A 139 7.43 18.52 4.29
CA GLN A 139 8.35 19.09 3.29
C GLN A 139 7.70 19.32 1.92
N LEU A 140 6.61 18.61 1.63
CA LEU A 140 5.85 18.74 0.39
C LEU A 140 4.75 19.80 0.48
N ASP A 141 4.63 20.52 1.61
CA ASP A 141 3.52 21.41 1.93
C ASP A 141 2.15 20.74 1.64
N TRP A 142 2.03 19.48 2.06
CA TRP A 142 0.89 18.65 1.72
C TRP A 142 -0.40 19.20 2.35
N THR A 143 -1.51 19.14 1.60
CA THR A 143 -2.85 19.43 2.11
C THR A 143 -3.78 18.30 1.71
N GLY A 144 -4.63 17.86 2.64
CA GLY A 144 -5.57 16.77 2.43
C GLY A 144 -5.03 15.41 2.87
N PRO A 145 -5.74 14.32 2.53
CA PRO A 145 -5.41 12.99 3.03
C PRO A 145 -4.26 12.37 2.24
N ALA A 146 -3.42 11.61 2.94
CA ALA A 146 -2.42 10.74 2.31
C ALA A 146 -2.21 9.47 3.13
N GLU A 147 -1.93 8.39 2.41
CA GLU A 147 -1.42 7.14 2.96
C GLU A 147 0.06 7.03 2.58
N VAL A 148 0.91 6.74 3.56
CA VAL A 148 2.34 6.51 3.40
C VAL A 148 2.63 5.07 3.82
N GLU A 149 2.99 4.25 2.85
CA GLU A 149 3.27 2.83 3.04
C GLU A 149 4.76 2.61 3.25
N PHE A 150 5.10 1.75 4.21
CA PHE A 150 6.46 1.34 4.50
C PHE A 150 6.57 -0.18 4.44
N ILE A 151 7.66 -0.66 3.85
CA ILE A 151 8.08 -2.06 3.88
C ILE A 151 9.05 -2.24 5.05
N LEU A 152 8.84 -3.28 5.87
CA LEU A 152 9.72 -3.59 6.98
C LEU A 152 10.83 -4.52 6.50
N ASP A 153 12.09 -4.14 6.72
CA ASP A 153 13.22 -5.03 6.45
C ASP A 153 13.39 -6.13 7.52
N GLN A 154 14.46 -6.92 7.42
CA GLN A 154 14.75 -8.01 8.36
C GLN A 154 15.00 -7.53 9.80
N ASN A 155 15.36 -6.26 9.99
CA ASN A 155 15.54 -5.66 11.31
C ASN A 155 14.24 -5.00 11.83
N GLY A 156 13.16 -5.06 11.05
CA GLY A 156 11.91 -4.36 11.35
C GLY A 156 11.96 -2.85 11.06
N THR A 157 12.97 -2.37 10.32
CA THR A 157 13.07 -0.94 10.01
C THR A 157 12.08 -0.56 8.90
N PRO A 158 11.20 0.44 9.10
CA PRO A 158 10.28 0.88 8.07
C PRO A 158 11.00 1.70 6.99
N LYS A 159 11.07 1.12 5.78
CA LYS A 159 11.59 1.79 4.58
C LYS A 159 10.43 2.28 3.72
N LEU A 160 10.48 3.52 3.25
CA LEU A 160 9.43 4.11 2.43
C LEU A 160 9.19 3.30 1.15
N LEU A 161 7.95 2.85 0.96
CA LEU A 161 7.54 2.05 -0.20
C LEU A 161 6.80 2.89 -1.24
N GLU A 162 5.76 3.61 -0.80
CA GLU A 162 4.88 4.41 -1.63
C GLU A 162 4.14 5.46 -0.80
N VAL A 163 3.76 6.56 -1.43
CA VAL A 163 2.85 7.56 -0.87
C VAL A 163 1.67 7.69 -1.84
N ASN A 164 0.46 7.50 -1.31
CA ASN A 164 -0.80 7.57 -2.03
C ASN A 164 -1.51 8.88 -1.65
N PRO A 165 -1.65 9.84 -2.58
CA PRO A 165 -2.26 11.14 -2.33
C PRO A 165 -3.81 11.07 -2.34
N ARG A 166 -4.38 10.18 -1.54
CA ARG A 166 -5.82 9.87 -1.50
C ARG A 166 -6.17 9.11 -0.24
N PHE A 167 -7.48 8.92 -0.01
CA PHE A 167 -7.93 7.88 0.91
C PHE A 167 -7.50 6.48 0.43
N TRP A 168 -7.21 5.66 1.43
CA TRP A 168 -6.74 4.29 1.28
C TRP A 168 -7.89 3.30 1.35
N MET A 169 -7.60 2.06 0.99
CA MET A 169 -8.61 1.01 0.94
C MET A 169 -9.18 0.67 2.32
N PRO A 170 -8.36 0.35 3.35
CA PRO A 170 -8.88 0.08 4.69
C PRO A 170 -9.27 1.38 5.43
N LEU A 171 -9.97 2.33 4.79
CA LEU A 171 -10.46 3.55 5.44
C LEU A 171 -11.40 3.23 6.60
N GLN A 172 -12.25 2.21 6.42
CA GLN A 172 -13.15 1.73 7.47
C GLN A 172 -12.40 1.28 8.73
N LEU A 173 -11.15 0.82 8.61
CA LEU A 173 -10.32 0.48 9.76
C LEU A 173 -10.07 1.69 10.64
N ALA A 174 -9.67 2.81 10.04
CA ALA A 174 -9.42 4.06 10.76
C ALA A 174 -10.71 4.58 11.41
N ILE A 175 -11.83 4.55 10.69
CA ILE A 175 -13.14 4.97 11.21
C ILE A 175 -13.56 4.11 12.40
N SER A 176 -13.45 2.78 12.26
CA SER A 176 -13.78 1.84 13.34
C SER A 176 -12.85 1.94 14.55
N ALA A 177 -11.60 2.39 14.35
CA ALA A 177 -10.68 2.70 15.45
C ALA A 177 -10.95 4.08 16.09
N GLY A 178 -11.85 4.90 15.54
CA GLY A 178 -12.22 6.22 16.07
C GLY A 178 -11.64 7.42 15.33
N VAL A 179 -10.95 7.23 14.20
CA VAL A 179 -10.45 8.33 13.35
C VAL A 179 -11.31 8.47 12.09
N ASP A 180 -12.34 9.31 12.19
CA ASP A 180 -13.27 9.59 11.09
C ASP A 180 -12.69 10.61 10.10
N PHE A 181 -11.80 10.16 9.24
CA PHE A 181 -11.15 10.97 8.21
C PHE A 181 -12.15 11.71 7.27
N PRO A 182 -13.23 11.08 6.75
CA PRO A 182 -14.26 11.79 5.99
C PRO A 182 -14.91 12.96 6.74
N ASN A 183 -15.23 12.77 8.03
CA ASN A 183 -15.78 13.85 8.84
C ASN A 183 -14.73 14.95 9.11
N LEU A 184 -13.48 14.57 9.38
CA LEU A 184 -12.39 15.55 9.61
C LEU A 184 -12.15 16.41 8.37
N ILE A 185 -12.13 15.84 7.17
CA ILE A 185 -11.95 16.63 5.94
C ILE A 185 -13.17 17.51 5.65
N ALA A 186 -14.38 17.06 5.96
CA ALA A 186 -15.59 17.88 5.83
C ALA A 186 -15.58 19.09 6.78
N LYS A 187 -15.11 18.89 8.02
CA LYS A 187 -14.92 19.98 9.01
C LYS A 187 -13.86 20.98 8.54
N LEU A 188 -12.72 20.49 8.06
CA LEU A 188 -11.67 21.33 7.46
C LEU A 188 -12.22 22.18 6.30
N ALA A 189 -13.05 21.59 5.44
CA ALA A 189 -13.61 22.29 4.28
C ALA A 189 -14.67 23.33 4.66
N SER A 190 -15.25 23.24 5.86
CA SER A 190 -16.32 24.12 6.34
C SER A 190 -15.81 25.22 7.29
N ASP A 191 -14.49 25.41 7.40
CA ASP A 191 -13.81 26.34 8.33
C ASP A 191 -14.29 26.23 9.79
N ASN A 192 -14.71 25.02 10.18
CA ASN A 192 -15.11 24.75 11.56
C ASN A 192 -13.87 24.50 12.42
N ASP A 193 -13.90 24.99 13.66
CA ASP A 193 -12.91 24.64 14.67
C ASP A 193 -12.88 23.11 14.85
N LEU A 194 -11.69 22.54 14.75
CA LEU A 194 -11.50 21.10 14.74
C LEU A 194 -10.34 20.74 15.68
N ASN A 195 -10.61 19.78 16.57
CA ASN A 195 -9.57 19.21 17.41
C ASN A 195 -8.88 18.09 16.62
N PRO A 196 -7.54 18.12 16.49
CA PRO A 196 -6.79 17.03 15.88
C PRO A 196 -7.08 15.69 16.56
N VAL A 197 -7.23 14.64 15.76
CA VAL A 197 -7.47 13.28 16.26
C VAL A 197 -6.21 12.44 16.06
N SER A 198 -5.57 12.09 17.18
CA SER A 198 -4.34 11.27 17.21
C SER A 198 -4.44 10.06 18.14
N LYS A 199 -5.52 9.95 18.91
CA LYS A 199 -5.82 8.80 19.79
C LYS A 199 -6.93 7.96 19.16
N TYR A 200 -6.71 6.66 19.11
CA TYR A 200 -7.62 5.70 18.50
C TYR A 200 -7.43 4.31 19.12
N GLU A 201 -8.41 3.44 18.93
CA GLU A 201 -8.37 2.08 19.42
C GLU A 201 -7.36 1.24 18.65
N LEU A 202 -6.61 0.41 19.38
CA LEU A 202 -5.62 -0.49 18.81
C LEU A 202 -6.20 -1.90 18.65
N ARG A 203 -5.56 -2.69 17.78
CA ARG A 203 -5.92 -4.10 17.53
C ARG A 203 -7.31 -4.33 16.93
N ILE A 204 -7.96 -3.29 16.41
CA ILE A 204 -9.11 -3.44 15.51
C ILE A 204 -8.62 -4.10 14.22
N LYS A 205 -9.35 -5.11 13.75
CA LYS A 205 -9.02 -5.85 12.53
C LYS A 205 -9.96 -5.46 11.41
N TYR A 206 -9.41 -5.12 10.26
CA TYR A 206 -10.14 -4.91 9.02
C TYR A 206 -10.06 -6.14 8.13
N ARG A 207 -11.17 -6.50 7.50
CA ARG A 207 -11.23 -7.63 6.56
C ARG A 207 -11.93 -7.27 5.26
N TRP A 208 -11.20 -7.43 4.16
CA TRP A 208 -11.74 -7.35 2.80
C TRP A 208 -12.08 -8.75 2.28
N VAL A 209 -13.18 -9.30 2.78
CA VAL A 209 -13.57 -10.70 2.54
C VAL A 209 -13.83 -10.96 1.06
N LEU A 210 -14.71 -10.17 0.43
CA LEU A 210 -15.15 -10.36 -0.96
C LEU A 210 -14.43 -9.41 -1.93
N PRO A 211 -13.75 -9.92 -2.98
CA PRO A 211 -13.29 -11.31 -3.18
C PRO A 211 -11.89 -11.58 -2.58
N ASN A 212 -11.23 -10.56 -2.03
CA ASN A 212 -9.79 -10.58 -1.86
C ASN A 212 -9.28 -11.54 -0.77
N GLU A 213 -9.97 -11.70 0.35
CA GLU A 213 -9.55 -12.67 1.38
C GLU A 213 -9.75 -14.11 0.91
N ILE A 214 -10.78 -14.36 0.10
CA ILE A 214 -10.99 -15.66 -0.57
C ILE A 214 -9.85 -15.92 -1.55
N LEU A 215 -9.52 -14.95 -2.41
CA LEU A 215 -8.42 -15.08 -3.38
C LEU A 215 -7.07 -15.28 -2.68
N TRP A 216 -6.84 -14.59 -1.56
CA TRP A 216 -5.67 -14.81 -0.72
C TRP A 216 -5.65 -16.24 -0.18
N ALA A 217 -6.75 -16.75 0.38
CA ALA A 217 -6.80 -18.09 0.96
C ALA A 217 -6.51 -19.17 -0.11
N LEU A 218 -7.06 -19.02 -1.32
CA LEU A 218 -6.83 -19.91 -2.46
C LEU A 218 -5.37 -19.94 -2.95
N ASN A 219 -4.60 -18.88 -2.73
CA ASN A 219 -3.20 -18.76 -3.17
C ASN A 219 -2.20 -18.86 -2.02
N SER A 220 -2.68 -19.03 -0.79
CA SER A 220 -1.82 -19.17 0.40
C SER A 220 -1.10 -20.52 0.42
N GLN A 221 0.01 -20.61 1.15
CA GLN A 221 0.79 -21.86 1.29
C GLN A 221 -0.01 -23.00 1.93
N SER A 222 -0.98 -22.69 2.80
CA SER A 222 -1.82 -23.67 3.50
C SER A 222 -3.30 -23.33 3.31
N PHE A 223 -3.90 -23.85 2.23
CA PHE A 223 -5.30 -23.59 1.89
C PHE A 223 -6.27 -23.94 3.03
N LEU A 224 -6.13 -25.11 3.65
CA LEU A 224 -7.06 -25.57 4.69
C LEU A 224 -7.07 -24.65 5.91
N GLN A 225 -5.89 -24.23 6.38
CA GLN A 225 -5.78 -23.30 7.51
C GLN A 225 -6.32 -21.93 7.13
N SER A 226 -5.92 -21.39 5.98
CA SER A 226 -6.38 -20.09 5.50
C SER A 226 -7.89 -20.03 5.29
N PHE A 227 -8.48 -21.13 4.82
CA PHE A 227 -9.92 -21.24 4.64
C PHE A 227 -10.65 -21.38 5.98
N HIS A 228 -10.06 -22.11 6.95
CA HIS A 228 -10.58 -22.14 8.32
C HIS A 228 -10.59 -20.74 8.95
N ASP A 229 -9.49 -20.00 8.85
CA ASP A 229 -9.37 -18.63 9.37
C ASP A 229 -10.35 -17.66 8.70
N LEU A 230 -10.59 -17.83 7.39
CA LEU A 230 -11.56 -17.03 6.63
C LEU A 230 -12.98 -17.17 7.21
N LEU A 231 -13.35 -18.33 7.72
CA LEU A 231 -14.67 -18.61 8.29
C LEU A 231 -14.82 -18.15 9.75
N GLN A 232 -13.73 -17.74 10.41
CA GLN A 232 -13.80 -17.19 11.76
C GLN A 232 -14.17 -15.70 11.70
N PHE A 233 -15.37 -15.35 12.13
CA PHE A 233 -15.82 -13.96 12.25
C PHE A 233 -15.94 -13.59 13.72
N ASN A 234 -15.29 -12.50 14.14
CA ASN A 234 -15.48 -11.92 15.46
C ASN A 234 -16.10 -10.54 15.29
N SER A 235 -17.23 -10.23 15.93
CA SER A 235 -17.90 -8.94 15.73
C SER A 235 -17.40 -7.82 16.63
N GLU A 236 -16.69 -8.12 17.72
CA GLU A 236 -16.39 -7.09 18.74
C GLU A 236 -15.21 -6.19 18.36
N SER A 237 -14.24 -6.71 17.61
CA SER A 237 -13.02 -5.98 17.22
C SER A 237 -12.73 -6.09 15.72
N GLU A 238 -13.74 -6.40 14.90
CA GLU A 238 -13.58 -6.48 13.45
C GLU A 238 -14.50 -5.51 12.70
N CYS A 239 -13.95 -4.95 11.64
CA CYS A 239 -14.66 -4.17 10.65
C CYS A 239 -14.41 -4.75 9.25
N TYR A 240 -15.30 -4.45 8.31
CA TYR A 240 -15.32 -5.11 7.01
C TYR A 240 -15.41 -4.08 5.89
N GLY A 241 -14.76 -4.36 4.77
CA GLY A 241 -14.79 -3.47 3.61
C GLY A 241 -16.15 -3.39 2.92
N SER A 242 -16.79 -4.53 2.69
CA SER A 242 -18.06 -4.62 1.95
C SER A 242 -19.17 -5.38 2.68
N LEU A 243 -18.88 -5.97 3.84
CA LEU A 243 -19.87 -6.73 4.61
C LEU A 243 -20.48 -5.85 5.71
N SER A 244 -21.80 -5.75 5.73
CA SER A 244 -22.54 -5.09 6.80
C SER A 244 -23.85 -5.82 7.06
N LYS A 245 -24.14 -6.09 8.34
CA LYS A 245 -25.44 -6.65 8.75
C LYS A 245 -26.58 -5.64 8.59
N ARG A 246 -26.26 -4.34 8.64
CA ARG A 246 -27.25 -3.25 8.54
C ARG A 246 -27.51 -2.84 7.09
N ASP A 247 -26.54 -3.07 6.22
CA ASP A 247 -26.60 -2.73 4.80
C ASP A 247 -25.95 -3.85 3.98
N PRO A 248 -26.68 -4.93 3.69
CA PRO A 248 -26.14 -6.09 2.98
C PRO A 248 -26.04 -5.89 1.46
N GLU A 249 -26.67 -4.87 0.88
CA GLU A 249 -26.75 -4.67 -0.58
C GLU A 249 -25.38 -4.46 -1.25
N PRO A 250 -24.44 -3.69 -0.68
CA PRO A 250 -23.08 -3.57 -1.23
C PRO A 250 -22.35 -4.90 -1.34
N ALA A 251 -22.58 -5.84 -0.40
CA ALA A 251 -21.98 -7.17 -0.45
C ALA A 251 -22.51 -7.97 -1.65
N LEU A 252 -23.82 -7.90 -1.92
CA LEU A 252 -24.44 -8.55 -3.08
C LEU A 252 -23.93 -7.96 -4.39
N GLY A 253 -23.79 -6.63 -4.47
CA GLY A 253 -23.19 -5.95 -5.63
C GLY A 253 -21.74 -6.39 -5.87
N THR A 254 -20.95 -6.46 -4.80
CA THR A 254 -19.55 -6.93 -4.85
C THR A 254 -19.47 -8.38 -5.34
N LEU A 255 -20.37 -9.25 -4.88
CA LEU A 255 -20.43 -10.64 -5.30
C LEU A 255 -20.80 -10.75 -6.79
N ALA A 256 -21.84 -10.04 -7.24
CA ALA A 256 -22.25 -10.01 -8.64
C ALA A 256 -21.14 -9.49 -9.56
N GLN A 257 -20.44 -8.44 -9.14
CA GLN A 257 -19.27 -7.94 -9.85
C GLN A 257 -18.15 -8.99 -9.91
N SER A 258 -17.85 -9.64 -8.79
CA SER A 258 -16.80 -10.67 -8.72
C SER A 258 -17.10 -11.84 -9.66
N LEU A 259 -18.36 -12.31 -9.70
CA LEU A 259 -18.80 -13.35 -10.63
C LEU A 259 -18.62 -12.90 -12.09
N ARG A 260 -18.95 -11.64 -12.42
CA ARG A 260 -18.74 -11.09 -13.76
C ARG A 260 -17.25 -11.05 -14.16
N PHE A 261 -16.37 -10.69 -13.23
CA PHE A 261 -14.92 -10.70 -13.52
C PHE A 261 -14.41 -12.13 -13.72
N VAL A 262 -14.98 -13.11 -13.01
CA VAL A 262 -14.67 -14.52 -13.17
C VAL A 262 -15.34 -15.11 -14.42
N THR A 263 -16.31 -14.49 -15.09
CA THR A 263 -16.85 -15.00 -16.36
C THR A 263 -16.26 -14.33 -17.60
N ASP A 264 -15.63 -13.18 -17.44
CA ASP A 264 -15.04 -12.36 -18.51
C ASP A 264 -13.52 -12.64 -18.66
N PRO A 265 -13.06 -13.23 -19.80
CA PRO A 265 -11.68 -13.65 -19.98
C PRO A 265 -10.63 -12.54 -19.81
N GLU A 266 -10.91 -11.32 -20.28
CA GLU A 266 -9.98 -10.19 -20.16
C GLU A 266 -9.87 -9.75 -18.70
N LYS A 267 -11.00 -9.70 -17.99
CA LYS A 267 -11.02 -9.33 -16.57
C LYS A 267 -10.41 -10.40 -15.66
N ARG A 268 -10.51 -11.68 -16.03
CA ARG A 268 -9.79 -12.76 -15.34
C ARG A 268 -8.28 -12.51 -15.38
N GLN A 269 -7.73 -12.16 -16.54
CA GLN A 269 -6.31 -11.83 -16.65
C GLN A 269 -5.95 -10.67 -15.72
N MET A 270 -6.79 -9.63 -15.67
CA MET A 270 -6.59 -8.50 -14.75
C MET A 270 -6.65 -8.85 -13.25
N ILE A 271 -7.22 -10.00 -12.85
CA ILE A 271 -7.22 -10.46 -11.45
C ILE A 271 -6.05 -11.41 -11.20
N PHE A 272 -5.90 -12.43 -12.03
CA PHE A 272 -4.99 -13.55 -11.78
C PHE A 272 -3.56 -13.33 -12.30
N GLN A 273 -3.35 -12.40 -13.22
CA GLN A 273 -2.01 -12.02 -13.70
C GLN A 273 -1.49 -10.74 -13.03
N ARG A 274 -2.06 -10.35 -11.89
CA ARG A 274 -1.56 -9.24 -11.08
C ARG A 274 -0.37 -9.68 -10.23
N GLY A 275 0.60 -8.78 -10.12
CA GLY A 275 1.84 -9.00 -9.36
C GLY A 275 2.99 -9.42 -10.27
N TRP A 276 4.15 -9.66 -9.66
CA TRP A 276 5.29 -10.27 -10.35
C TRP A 276 5.54 -11.67 -9.81
N HIS A 277 6.10 -12.52 -10.67
CA HIS A 277 6.53 -13.88 -10.32
C HIS A 277 8.06 -13.86 -10.10
N SER A 278 8.50 -14.50 -9.02
CA SER A 278 9.92 -14.77 -8.73
C SER A 278 10.44 -15.92 -9.57
#